data_AF-A0A4Z2D1X0-F1
#
_entry.id   AF-A0A4Z2D1X0-F1
#
_cell.length_a   1.000
_cell.length_b   1.000
_cell.length_c   1.000
_cell.angle_alpha   90.00
_cell.angle_beta   90.00
_cell.angle_gamma   90.00
#
_symmetry.space_group_name_H-M   'P 1'
#
loop_
_entity.id
_entity.type
_entity.pdbx_description
1 polymer ?
#
loop_
_entity_poly.entity_id
_entity_poly.type
_entity_poly.pdbx_seq_one_letter_code
_entity_poly.pdbx_strand_id
1 'polypeptide(L)'
;MERLDSLLCRLEKATIILEAAAVNSMYRTSPIKTSSESGNPLSVKEFHDIITGPLSEYVLYSSKIGDVVKTHASVVERCFLMEEEILKLASECSKPSDSELTLIMTLLGKEIEEVVKLKDNNRSNRFFNHLSAVAESVAALGWLSVSPAPAPYIKTMKEAAEFFTNRVIKEYEEKDTVHLAWKKALMSVLTALELYVKKHHTTGLVWNARGKPATASKLSKSSPTREVNSNCSVALPPPPALTPAHLAAISLQGKNQSPQSALFSDINRGEAVTSNLRKVTDDMKTHKNPKLREGPIMHTSRHQVNSSLNNTIIRSPAEKKGCLELKGNKWVVVSYFLNFCVIL
;
A
#
# COMPACT_ATOMS: atom_id res chain seq x y z
N MET A 1 -44.17 -26.08 -38.27
CA MET A 1 -42.89 -25.76 -37.60
C MET A 1 -42.77 -24.26 -37.34
N GLU A 2 -43.06 -23.41 -38.33
CA GLU A 2 -42.96 -21.93 -38.22
C GLU A 2 -43.68 -21.29 -37.00
N ARG A 3 -44.82 -21.83 -36.58
CA ARG A 3 -45.56 -21.31 -35.41
C ARG A 3 -44.84 -21.57 -34.09
N LEU A 4 -44.05 -22.64 -33.99
CA LEU A 4 -43.27 -22.98 -32.80
C LEU A 4 -42.02 -22.09 -32.71
N ASP A 5 -41.35 -21.87 -33.84
CA ASP A 5 -40.15 -21.01 -33.93
C ASP A 5 -40.49 -19.55 -33.61
N SER A 6 -41.66 -19.08 -34.04
CA SER A 6 -42.18 -17.76 -33.69
C SER A 6 -42.42 -17.60 -32.17
N LEU A 7 -42.92 -18.66 -31.51
CA LEU A 7 -43.12 -18.64 -30.06
C LEU A 7 -41.79 -18.67 -29.30
N LEU A 8 -40.82 -19.44 -29.78
CA LEU A 8 -39.49 -19.56 -29.18
C LEU A 8 -38.73 -18.23 -29.26
N CYS A 9 -38.75 -17.57 -30.42
CA CYS A 9 -38.14 -16.25 -30.61
C CYS A 9 -38.81 -15.17 -29.74
N ARG A 10 -40.13 -15.25 -29.52
CA ARG A 10 -40.84 -14.33 -28.61
C ARG A 10 -40.49 -14.57 -27.15
N LEU A 11 -40.28 -15.81 -26.75
CA LEU A 11 -39.87 -16.17 -25.39
C LEU A 11 -38.44 -15.69 -25.11
N GLU A 12 -37.50 -15.94 -26.02
CA GLU A 12 -36.12 -15.44 -25.87
C GLU A 12 -36.08 -13.91 -25.76
N LYS A 13 -36.89 -13.22 -26.56
CA LYS A 13 -36.99 -11.75 -26.50
C LYS A 13 -37.60 -11.26 -25.17
N ALA A 14 -38.58 -11.99 -24.63
CA ALA A 14 -39.14 -11.68 -23.31
C ALA A 14 -38.12 -11.90 -22.18
N THR A 15 -37.33 -12.98 -22.25
CA THR A 15 -36.27 -13.27 -21.28
C THR A 15 -35.19 -12.18 -21.30
N ILE A 16 -34.73 -11.76 -22.47
CA ILE A 16 -33.75 -10.67 -22.61
C ILE A 16 -34.29 -9.35 -22.02
N ILE A 17 -35.58 -9.05 -22.24
CA ILE A 17 -36.21 -7.85 -21.69
C ILE A 17 -36.35 -7.94 -20.16
N LEU A 18 -36.65 -9.12 -19.62
CA LEU A 18 -36.73 -9.36 -18.18
C LEU A 18 -35.36 -9.32 -17.50
N GLU A 19 -34.32 -9.88 -18.13
CA GLU A 19 -32.94 -9.78 -17.65
C GLU A 19 -32.46 -8.34 -17.71
N ALA A 20 -32.72 -7.62 -18.81
CA ALA A 20 -32.42 -6.20 -18.91
C ALA A 20 -33.20 -5.37 -17.86
N ALA A 21 -34.45 -5.71 -17.56
CA ALA A 21 -35.24 -5.05 -16.53
C ALA A 21 -34.76 -5.40 -15.11
N ALA A 22 -34.28 -6.62 -14.85
CA ALA A 22 -33.69 -7.02 -13.59
C ALA A 22 -32.35 -6.31 -13.35
N VAL A 23 -31.50 -6.22 -14.38
CA VAL A 23 -30.26 -5.44 -14.35
C VAL A 23 -30.58 -3.96 -14.14
N ASN A 24 -31.57 -3.41 -14.83
CA ASN A 24 -31.97 -2.01 -14.67
C ASN A 24 -32.67 -1.75 -13.32
N SER A 25 -33.33 -2.73 -12.71
CA SER A 25 -33.85 -2.66 -11.34
C SER A 25 -32.73 -2.71 -10.30
N MET A 26 -31.62 -3.39 -10.59
CA MET A 26 -30.41 -3.39 -9.75
C MET A 26 -29.67 -2.04 -9.79
N TYR A 27 -29.85 -1.26 -10.86
CA TYR A 27 -29.28 0.09 -11.04
C TYR A 27 -30.29 1.24 -10.83
N ARG A 28 -31.56 0.96 -10.54
CA ARG A 28 -32.55 1.99 -10.19
C ARG A 28 -32.44 2.30 -8.70
N THR A 29 -31.32 2.92 -8.31
CA THR A 29 -31.29 3.72 -7.08
C THR A 29 -32.14 4.96 -7.33
N SER A 30 -33.30 5.03 -6.67
CA SER A 30 -33.99 6.30 -6.44
C SER A 30 -32.98 7.33 -5.91
N PRO A 31 -33.15 8.63 -6.19
CA PRO A 31 -32.31 9.65 -5.59
C PRO A 31 -32.51 9.62 -4.07
N ILE A 32 -31.63 8.91 -3.38
CA ILE A 32 -31.55 8.92 -1.93
C ILE A 32 -31.16 10.35 -1.58
N LYS A 33 -32.11 11.06 -0.95
CA LYS A 33 -31.83 12.27 -0.18
C LYS A 33 -30.63 11.96 0.72
N THR A 34 -29.53 12.67 0.49
CA THR A 34 -28.38 12.79 1.37
C THR A 34 -28.86 13.27 2.74
N SER A 35 -29.29 12.31 3.55
CA SER A 35 -29.43 12.48 4.99
C SER A 35 -28.04 12.20 5.54
N SER A 36 -27.43 13.27 6.05
CA SER A 36 -26.25 13.23 6.91
C SER A 36 -26.63 12.54 8.24
N GLU A 37 -26.84 11.23 8.18
CA GLU A 37 -27.14 10.41 9.34
C GLU A 37 -25.84 9.82 9.92
N SER A 38 -25.68 10.11 11.19
CA SER A 38 -24.63 9.71 12.13
C SER A 38 -24.14 8.30 11.95
N GLY A 39 -22.81 8.15 12.07
CA GLY A 39 -22.09 6.93 12.38
C GLY A 39 -22.77 5.67 11.90
N ASN A 40 -22.78 5.47 10.58
CA ASN A 40 -23.60 4.49 9.90
C ASN A 40 -23.14 3.06 10.29
N PRO A 41 -23.77 2.41 11.28
CA PRO A 41 -23.27 1.14 11.80
C PRO A 41 -23.41 0.03 10.76
N LEU A 42 -24.31 0.23 9.79
CA LEU A 42 -24.48 -0.60 8.62
C LEU A 42 -23.24 -0.63 7.73
N SER A 43 -22.55 0.51 7.54
CA SER A 43 -21.33 0.58 6.73
C SER A 43 -20.23 -0.29 7.34
N VAL A 44 -19.99 -0.14 8.65
CA VAL A 44 -18.99 -0.94 9.37
C VAL A 44 -19.34 -2.43 9.32
N LYS A 45 -20.61 -2.78 9.51
CA LYS A 45 -21.08 -4.16 9.43
C LYS A 45 -20.87 -4.77 8.04
N GLU A 46 -21.25 -4.07 6.98
CA GLU A 46 -21.09 -4.57 5.61
C GLU A 46 -19.61 -4.72 5.24
N PHE A 47 -18.72 -3.88 5.77
CA PHE A 47 -17.28 -4.09 5.62
C PHE A 47 -16.79 -5.32 6.40
N HIS A 48 -17.28 -5.53 7.62
CA HIS A 48 -16.99 -6.74 8.39
C HIS A 48 -17.42 -8.01 7.65
N ASP A 49 -18.57 -7.98 6.95
CA ASP A 49 -19.03 -9.09 6.12
C ASP A 49 -18.04 -9.41 4.97
N ILE A 50 -17.29 -8.43 4.46
CA ILE A 50 -16.20 -8.65 3.48
C ILE A 50 -15.04 -9.41 4.13
N ILE A 51 -14.69 -9.07 5.37
CA ILE A 51 -13.62 -9.72 6.14
C ILE A 51 -13.99 -11.18 6.43
N THR A 52 -15.19 -11.43 6.96
CA THR A 52 -15.64 -12.77 7.32
C THR A 52 -16.07 -13.62 6.13
N GLY A 53 -16.38 -13.01 4.99
CA GLY A 53 -16.78 -13.69 3.76
C GLY A 53 -15.61 -13.85 2.78
N PRO A 54 -15.54 -13.03 1.71
CA PRO A 54 -14.59 -13.20 0.62
C PRO A 54 -13.12 -13.15 1.04
N LEU A 55 -12.75 -12.34 2.05
CA LEU A 55 -11.37 -12.29 2.53
C LEU A 55 -10.98 -13.59 3.24
N SER A 56 -11.86 -14.14 4.08
CA SER A 56 -11.63 -15.43 4.74
C SER A 56 -11.45 -16.57 3.72
N GLU A 57 -12.22 -16.57 2.62
CA GLU A 57 -12.05 -17.53 1.54
C GLU A 57 -10.69 -17.37 0.84
N TYR A 58 -10.27 -16.14 0.58
CA TYR A 58 -8.95 -15.85 0.01
C TYR A 58 -7.81 -16.35 0.92
N VAL A 59 -7.91 -16.10 2.23
CA VAL A 59 -6.92 -16.58 3.22
C VAL A 59 -6.91 -18.11 3.29
N LEU A 60 -8.08 -18.75 3.21
CA LEU A 60 -8.21 -20.21 3.16
C LEU A 60 -7.49 -20.80 1.94
N TYR A 61 -7.75 -20.30 0.73
CA TYR A 61 -7.08 -20.81 -0.48
C TYR A 61 -5.59 -20.47 -0.51
N SER A 62 -5.19 -19.31 0.03
CA SER A 62 -3.77 -18.96 0.19
C SER A 62 -3.07 -19.92 1.15
N SER A 63 -3.75 -20.37 2.20
CA SER A 63 -3.25 -21.38 3.13
C SER A 63 -3.16 -22.77 2.49
N LYS A 64 -4.08 -23.12 1.59
CA LYS A 64 -4.02 -24.38 0.81
C LYS A 64 -2.83 -24.41 -0.16
N ILE A 65 -2.51 -23.28 -0.78
CA ILE A 65 -1.30 -23.13 -1.62
C ILE A 65 -0.04 -23.23 -0.75
N GLY A 66 -0.04 -22.56 0.41
CA GLY A 66 1.06 -22.59 1.37
C GLY A 66 2.22 -21.67 1.00
N ASP A 67 3.41 -21.98 1.53
CA ASP A 67 4.65 -21.22 1.34
C ASP A 67 4.46 -19.71 1.64
N VAL A 68 5.19 -18.85 0.94
CA VAL A 68 5.15 -17.40 1.10
C VAL A 68 3.78 -16.81 0.72
N VAL A 69 2.95 -17.51 -0.06
CA VAL A 69 1.59 -17.08 -0.41
C VAL A 69 0.68 -17.04 0.84
N LYS A 70 0.82 -18.03 1.73
CA LYS A 70 0.09 -18.04 3.01
C LYS A 70 0.50 -16.85 3.90
N THR A 71 1.80 -16.62 4.03
CA THR A 71 2.33 -15.48 4.82
C THR A 71 1.85 -14.16 4.25
N HIS A 72 1.90 -14.01 2.92
CA HIS A 72 1.45 -12.82 2.22
C HIS A 72 -0.04 -12.54 2.46
N ALA A 73 -0.89 -13.57 2.42
CA ALA A 73 -2.31 -13.43 2.72
C ALA A 73 -2.60 -13.02 4.17
N SER A 74 -1.77 -13.49 5.12
CA SER A 74 -1.89 -13.11 6.54
C SER A 74 -1.60 -11.61 6.75
N VAL A 75 -0.64 -11.04 6.02
CA VAL A 75 -0.38 -9.59 6.07
C VAL A 75 -1.54 -8.81 5.44
N VAL A 76 -2.09 -9.27 4.32
CA VAL A 76 -3.28 -8.64 3.70
C VAL A 76 -4.46 -8.64 4.68
N GLU A 77 -4.69 -9.73 5.40
CA GLU A 77 -5.73 -9.80 6.43
C GLU A 77 -5.55 -8.72 7.50
N ARG A 78 -4.31 -8.47 7.96
CA ARG A 78 -4.02 -7.36 8.89
C ARG A 78 -4.34 -5.99 8.28
N CYS A 79 -4.07 -5.78 7.00
CA CYS A 79 -4.43 -4.52 6.33
C CYS A 79 -5.94 -4.28 6.37
N PHE A 80 -6.76 -5.30 6.08
CA PHE A 80 -8.22 -5.19 6.13
C PHE A 80 -8.74 -4.96 7.54
N LEU A 81 -8.16 -5.60 8.56
CA LEU A 81 -8.51 -5.36 9.95
C LEU A 81 -8.19 -3.92 10.38
N MET A 82 -7.02 -3.41 9.99
CA MET A 82 -6.64 -2.00 10.22
C MET A 82 -7.61 -1.04 9.53
N GLU A 83 -8.01 -1.35 8.29
CA GLU A 83 -9.00 -0.57 7.56
C GLU A 83 -10.39 -0.58 8.24
N GLU A 84 -10.82 -1.72 8.80
CA GLU A 84 -12.04 -1.81 9.60
C GLU A 84 -11.98 -0.89 10.83
N GLU A 85 -10.83 -0.82 11.51
CA GLU A 85 -10.62 0.08 12.65
C GLU A 85 -10.70 1.56 12.24
N ILE A 86 -10.15 1.90 11.08
CA ILE A 86 -10.25 3.26 10.52
C ILE A 86 -11.70 3.59 10.16
N LEU A 87 -12.45 2.65 9.58
CA LEU A 87 -13.87 2.84 9.26
C LEU A 87 -14.73 3.00 10.53
N LYS A 88 -14.46 2.21 11.58
CA LYS A 88 -15.08 2.37 12.91
C LYS A 88 -14.79 3.76 13.45
N LEU A 89 -13.54 4.19 13.42
CA LEU A 89 -13.13 5.53 13.85
C LEU A 89 -13.86 6.63 13.06
N ALA A 90 -13.96 6.49 11.73
CA ALA A 90 -14.66 7.45 10.88
C ALA A 90 -16.17 7.50 11.15
N SER A 91 -16.76 6.37 11.56
CA SER A 91 -18.18 6.30 11.97
C SER A 91 -18.45 6.99 13.32
N GLU A 92 -17.48 7.02 14.22
CA GLU A 92 -17.64 7.61 15.56
C GLU A 92 -17.17 9.07 15.63
N CYS A 93 -16.19 9.44 14.81
CA CYS A 93 -15.47 10.71 14.90
C CYS A 93 -15.70 11.60 13.68
N SER A 94 -15.57 12.91 13.89
CA SER A 94 -15.49 13.87 12.79
C SER A 94 -14.14 13.78 12.10
N LYS A 95 -14.09 14.31 10.86
CA LYS A 95 -12.85 14.35 10.07
C LYS A 95 -11.71 14.94 10.91
N PRO A 96 -10.56 14.26 11.02
CA PRO A 96 -9.38 14.75 11.74
C PRO A 96 -8.76 15.95 11.02
N SER A 97 -7.80 16.62 11.66
CA SER A 97 -6.91 17.55 10.97
C SER A 97 -6.10 16.80 9.90
N ASP A 98 -5.60 17.51 8.89
CA ASP A 98 -4.82 16.89 7.81
C ASP A 98 -3.57 16.16 8.35
N SER A 99 -2.92 16.71 9.39
CA SER A 99 -1.79 16.07 10.06
C SER A 99 -2.14 14.73 10.70
N GLU A 100 -3.27 14.67 11.41
CA GLU A 100 -3.77 13.45 12.06
C GLU A 100 -4.26 12.44 11.01
N LEU A 101 -4.88 12.92 9.92
CA LEU A 101 -5.27 12.08 8.81
C LEU A 101 -4.06 11.42 8.16
N THR A 102 -2.99 12.17 7.88
CA THR A 102 -1.73 11.62 7.36
C THR A 102 -1.14 10.57 8.29
N LEU A 103 -1.18 10.80 9.61
CA LEU A 103 -0.68 9.83 10.59
C LEU A 103 -1.51 8.53 10.59
N ILE A 104 -2.84 8.64 10.55
CA ILE A 104 -3.75 7.49 10.42
C ILE A 104 -3.46 6.72 9.13
N MET A 105 -3.36 7.40 7.99
CA MET A 105 -3.06 6.77 6.69
C MET A 105 -1.66 6.14 6.66
N THR A 106 -0.69 6.72 7.38
CA THR A 106 0.68 6.15 7.48
C THR A 106 0.68 4.81 8.21
N LEU A 107 -0.20 4.61 9.19
CA LEU A 107 -0.31 3.31 9.88
C LEU A 107 -0.74 2.21 8.90
N LEU A 108 -1.78 2.46 8.11
CA LEU A 108 -2.21 1.53 7.06
C LEU A 108 -1.14 1.38 5.97
N GLY A 109 -0.51 2.49 5.56
CA GLY A 109 0.53 2.51 4.54
C GLY A 109 1.73 1.61 4.88
N LYS A 110 2.09 1.47 6.17
CA LYS A 110 3.16 0.57 6.62
C LYS A 110 2.81 -0.91 6.39
N GLU A 111 1.58 -1.32 6.70
CA GLU A 111 1.13 -2.70 6.45
C GLU A 111 1.07 -2.97 4.93
N ILE A 112 0.58 -2.02 4.14
CA ILE A 112 0.60 -2.11 2.66
C ILE A 112 2.05 -2.26 2.14
N GLU A 113 2.99 -1.48 2.67
CA GLU A 113 4.40 -1.56 2.30
C GLU A 113 5.01 -2.92 2.67
N GLU A 114 4.60 -3.53 3.78
CA GLU A 114 5.04 -4.89 4.16
C GLU A 114 4.59 -5.95 3.15
N VAL A 115 3.36 -5.86 2.64
CA VAL A 115 2.87 -6.72 1.54
C VAL A 115 3.78 -6.59 0.32
N VAL A 116 4.07 -5.36 -0.10
CA VAL A 116 4.96 -5.11 -1.26
C VAL A 116 6.38 -5.62 -1.01
N LYS A 117 6.93 -5.44 0.20
CA LYS A 117 8.25 -5.94 0.59
C LYS A 117 8.33 -7.47 0.55
N LEU A 118 7.28 -8.18 0.96
CA LEU A 118 7.23 -9.64 0.86
C LEU A 118 7.34 -10.10 -0.59
N LYS A 119 6.67 -9.45 -1.54
CA LYS A 119 6.88 -9.70 -2.97
C LYS A 119 8.33 -9.44 -3.38
N ASP A 120 8.86 -8.27 -3.04
CA ASP A 120 10.20 -7.84 -3.51
C ASP A 120 11.35 -8.69 -2.96
N ASN A 121 11.21 -9.22 -1.74
CA ASN A 121 12.18 -10.13 -1.13
C ASN A 121 12.11 -11.56 -1.70
N ASN A 122 11.04 -11.90 -2.42
CA ASN A 122 10.78 -13.25 -2.94
C ASN A 122 10.70 -13.30 -4.48
N ARG A 123 11.48 -12.45 -5.17
CA ARG A 123 11.50 -12.36 -6.65
C ARG A 123 11.81 -13.66 -7.40
N SER A 124 12.55 -14.57 -6.77
CA SER A 124 12.88 -15.88 -7.34
C SER A 124 11.89 -17.00 -6.96
N ASN A 125 10.88 -16.71 -6.13
CA ASN A 125 9.90 -17.72 -5.72
C ASN A 125 8.98 -18.10 -6.90
N ARG A 126 8.63 -19.39 -7.01
CA ARG A 126 7.76 -19.91 -8.07
C ARG A 126 6.37 -19.25 -8.11
N PHE A 127 5.90 -18.75 -6.97
CA PHE A 127 4.63 -18.06 -6.81
C PHE A 127 4.73 -16.54 -7.00
N PHE A 128 5.78 -16.04 -7.66
CA PHE A 128 5.97 -14.60 -7.86
C PHE A 128 4.79 -13.91 -8.55
N ASN A 129 4.08 -14.60 -9.45
CA ASN A 129 2.86 -14.07 -10.07
C ASN A 129 1.72 -13.89 -9.05
N HIS A 130 1.57 -14.78 -8.07
CA HIS A 130 0.60 -14.63 -6.97
C HIS A 130 0.96 -13.42 -6.09
N LEU A 131 2.24 -13.29 -5.74
CA LEU A 131 2.72 -12.16 -4.94
C LEU A 131 2.56 -10.84 -5.68
N SER A 132 2.84 -10.83 -6.99
CA SER A 132 2.65 -9.64 -7.83
C SER A 132 1.18 -9.24 -7.91
N ALA A 133 0.27 -10.19 -8.14
CA ALA A 133 -1.15 -9.91 -8.15
C ALA A 133 -1.64 -9.24 -6.86
N VAL A 134 -1.17 -9.73 -5.72
CA VAL A 134 -1.57 -9.21 -4.40
C VAL A 134 -0.89 -7.87 -4.08
N ALA A 135 0.37 -7.69 -4.45
CA ALA A 135 1.08 -6.43 -4.23
C ALA A 135 0.53 -5.28 -5.07
N GLU A 136 0.05 -5.54 -6.29
CA GLU A 136 -0.66 -4.54 -7.08
C GLU A 136 -2.09 -4.30 -6.56
N SER A 137 -2.77 -5.35 -6.09
CA SER A 137 -4.15 -5.23 -5.59
C SER A 137 -4.26 -4.53 -4.24
N VAL A 138 -3.29 -4.73 -3.34
CA VAL A 138 -3.32 -4.16 -1.98
C VAL A 138 -3.32 -2.62 -1.98
N ALA A 139 -2.82 -2.01 -3.05
CA ALA A 139 -2.93 -0.56 -3.25
C ALA A 139 -4.39 -0.08 -3.24
N ALA A 140 -5.37 -0.94 -3.58
CA ALA A 140 -6.78 -0.61 -3.51
C ALA A 140 -7.21 -0.09 -2.13
N LEU A 141 -6.61 -0.57 -1.03
CA LEU A 141 -6.90 -0.12 0.34
C LEU A 141 -6.52 1.36 0.57
N GLY A 142 -5.71 1.94 -0.31
CA GLY A 142 -5.40 3.37 -0.35
C GLY A 142 -6.57 4.27 -0.77
N TRP A 143 -7.73 3.70 -1.16
CA TRP A 143 -8.91 4.47 -1.56
C TRP A 143 -9.40 5.47 -0.50
N LEU A 144 -9.08 5.24 0.78
CA LEU A 144 -9.41 6.12 1.91
C LEU A 144 -8.91 7.57 1.71
N SER A 145 -7.82 7.73 0.93
CA SER A 145 -7.23 9.03 0.58
C SER A 145 -7.65 9.53 -0.81
N VAL A 146 -8.52 8.82 -1.52
CA VAL A 146 -8.94 9.14 -2.89
C VAL A 146 -10.30 9.83 -2.89
N SER A 147 -10.34 11.01 -3.50
CA SER A 147 -11.54 11.80 -3.72
C SER A 147 -11.44 12.53 -5.06
N PRO A 148 -12.53 12.68 -5.83
CA PRO A 148 -13.91 12.28 -5.54
C PRO A 148 -14.28 10.88 -6.05
N ALA A 149 -13.34 10.08 -6.55
CA ALA A 149 -13.63 8.85 -7.29
C ALA A 149 -12.89 7.60 -6.73
N PRO A 150 -13.17 7.17 -5.48
CA PRO A 150 -12.49 6.02 -4.89
C PRO A 150 -12.87 4.66 -5.51
N ALA A 151 -14.13 4.45 -5.92
CA ALA A 151 -14.54 3.20 -6.54
C ALA A 151 -13.86 2.96 -7.92
N PRO A 152 -13.79 3.95 -8.84
CA PRO A 152 -12.96 3.83 -10.05
C PRO A 152 -11.48 3.53 -9.77
N TYR A 153 -10.90 4.09 -8.70
CA TYR A 153 -9.53 3.78 -8.30
C TYR A 153 -9.36 2.30 -7.93
N ILE A 154 -10.25 1.76 -7.09
CA ILE A 154 -10.24 0.33 -6.71
C ILE A 154 -10.37 -0.55 -7.95
N LYS A 155 -11.23 -0.17 -8.90
CA LYS A 155 -11.40 -0.89 -10.17
C LYS A 155 -10.09 -0.97 -10.95
N THR A 156 -9.32 0.11 -11.06
CA THR A 156 -8.00 0.09 -11.71
C THR A 156 -7.02 -0.83 -11.00
N MET A 157 -7.01 -0.85 -9.66
CA MET A 157 -6.15 -1.76 -8.89
C MET A 157 -6.57 -3.23 -9.08
N LYS A 158 -7.88 -3.50 -9.22
CA LYS A 158 -8.41 -4.83 -9.58
C LYS A 158 -7.94 -5.27 -10.96
N GLU A 159 -8.01 -4.41 -11.96
CA GLU A 159 -7.53 -4.70 -13.33
C GLU A 159 -6.01 -4.98 -13.35
N ALA A 160 -5.23 -4.25 -12.54
CA ALA A 160 -3.79 -4.51 -12.37
C ALA A 160 -3.54 -5.90 -11.76
N ALA A 161 -4.33 -6.30 -10.77
CA ALA A 161 -4.27 -7.64 -10.19
C ALA A 161 -4.66 -8.74 -11.20
N GLU A 162 -5.68 -8.48 -12.02
CA GLU A 162 -6.14 -9.41 -13.08
C GLU A 162 -5.02 -9.77 -14.05
N PHE A 163 -4.17 -8.81 -14.42
CA PHE A 163 -3.02 -9.06 -15.29
C PHE A 163 -2.12 -10.20 -14.78
N PHE A 164 -1.81 -10.20 -13.48
CA PHE A 164 -0.97 -11.23 -12.87
C PHE A 164 -1.74 -12.51 -12.56
N THR A 165 -2.99 -12.42 -12.10
CA THR A 165 -3.80 -13.62 -11.87
C THR A 165 -4.10 -14.39 -13.16
N ASN A 166 -4.21 -13.72 -14.31
CA ASN A 166 -4.34 -14.39 -15.61
C ASN A 166 -3.09 -15.21 -15.96
N ARG A 167 -1.90 -14.74 -15.58
CA ARG A 167 -0.66 -15.52 -15.72
C ARG A 167 -0.66 -16.75 -14.81
N VAL A 168 -1.17 -16.61 -13.58
CA VAL A 168 -1.36 -17.75 -12.66
C VAL A 168 -2.29 -18.80 -13.27
N ILE A 169 -3.43 -18.40 -13.84
CA ILE A 169 -4.35 -19.37 -14.46
C ILE A 169 -3.67 -20.10 -15.61
N LYS A 170 -3.01 -19.37 -16.52
CA LYS A 170 -2.28 -19.99 -17.63
C LYS A 170 -1.24 -21.01 -17.18
N GLU A 171 -0.63 -20.82 -16.01
CA GLU A 171 0.40 -21.72 -15.50
C GLU A 171 -0.15 -22.94 -14.75
N TYR A 172 -1.32 -22.81 -14.09
CA TYR A 172 -1.83 -23.79 -13.13
C TYR A 172 -3.21 -24.38 -13.48
N GLU A 173 -3.91 -23.90 -14.51
CA GLU A 173 -5.28 -24.35 -14.83
C GLU A 173 -5.41 -25.86 -15.08
N GLU A 174 -4.40 -26.48 -15.69
CA GLU A 174 -4.36 -27.94 -15.93
C GLU A 174 -3.68 -28.73 -14.80
N LYS A 175 -3.08 -28.04 -13.82
CA LYS A 175 -2.26 -28.67 -12.77
C LYS A 175 -3.01 -28.77 -11.44
N ASP A 176 -3.55 -27.65 -10.98
CA ASP A 176 -4.18 -27.54 -9.68
C ASP A 176 -5.26 -26.46 -9.67
N THR A 177 -6.50 -26.90 -9.43
CA THR A 177 -7.69 -26.05 -9.40
C THR A 177 -7.73 -25.12 -8.19
N VAL A 178 -6.91 -25.35 -7.15
CA VAL A 178 -6.79 -24.46 -6.00
C VAL A 178 -6.37 -23.06 -6.41
N HIS A 179 -5.52 -22.92 -7.43
CA HIS A 179 -5.09 -21.61 -7.93
C HIS A 179 -6.21 -20.84 -8.64
N LEU A 180 -7.12 -21.55 -9.31
CA LEU A 180 -8.32 -20.94 -9.89
C LEU A 180 -9.27 -20.46 -8.79
N ALA A 181 -9.48 -21.26 -7.75
CA ALA A 181 -10.28 -20.87 -6.59
C ALA A 181 -9.67 -19.67 -5.85
N TRP A 182 -8.35 -19.66 -5.67
CA TRP A 182 -7.60 -18.53 -5.12
C TRP A 182 -7.79 -17.24 -5.92
N LYS A 183 -7.67 -17.29 -7.26
CA LYS A 183 -7.95 -16.12 -8.13
C LYS A 183 -9.37 -15.61 -7.91
N LYS A 184 -10.36 -16.50 -7.96
CA LYS A 184 -11.78 -16.14 -7.79
C LYS A 184 -12.01 -15.46 -6.43
N ALA A 185 -11.42 -15.99 -5.36
CA ALA A 185 -11.51 -15.41 -4.03
C ALA A 185 -10.87 -14.00 -3.97
N LEU A 186 -9.65 -13.83 -4.50
CA LEU A 186 -8.99 -12.52 -4.54
C LEU A 186 -9.81 -11.47 -5.33
N MET A 187 -10.35 -11.85 -6.49
CA MET A 187 -11.19 -10.96 -7.30
C MET A 187 -12.53 -10.64 -6.63
N SER A 188 -13.07 -11.60 -5.87
CA SER A 188 -14.28 -11.40 -5.07
C SER A 188 -14.07 -10.34 -3.98
N VAL A 189 -12.94 -10.40 -3.27
CA VAL A 189 -12.57 -9.38 -2.26
C VAL A 189 -12.56 -7.97 -2.86
N LEU A 190 -11.84 -7.78 -3.98
CA LEU A 190 -11.72 -6.48 -4.63
C LEU A 190 -13.06 -5.97 -5.20
N THR A 191 -13.88 -6.88 -5.72
CA THR A 191 -15.21 -6.53 -6.23
C THR A 191 -16.15 -6.15 -5.09
N ALA A 192 -16.11 -6.88 -3.97
CA ALA A 192 -16.89 -6.54 -2.78
C ALA A 192 -16.48 -5.17 -2.21
N LEU A 193 -15.17 -4.88 -2.17
CA LEU A 193 -14.63 -3.58 -1.76
C LEU A 193 -15.10 -2.44 -2.69
N GLU A 194 -15.03 -2.64 -4.01
CA GLU A 194 -15.52 -1.68 -5.01
C GLU A 194 -17.01 -1.35 -4.80
N LEU A 195 -17.85 -2.39 -4.63
CA LEU A 195 -19.28 -2.24 -4.40
C LEU A 195 -19.59 -1.55 -3.06
N TYR A 196 -18.87 -1.91 -2.01
CA TYR A 196 -18.97 -1.29 -0.68
C TYR A 196 -18.68 0.20 -0.75
N VAL A 197 -17.54 0.58 -1.34
CA VAL A 197 -17.12 1.99 -1.47
C VAL A 197 -18.10 2.76 -2.34
N LYS A 198 -18.58 2.18 -3.45
CA LYS A 198 -19.59 2.82 -4.29
C LYS A 198 -20.88 3.12 -3.53
N LYS A 199 -21.29 2.22 -2.61
CA LYS A 199 -22.52 2.31 -1.83
C LYS A 199 -22.43 3.30 -0.65
N HIS A 200 -21.34 3.26 0.12
CA HIS A 200 -21.23 4.02 1.38
C HIS A 200 -20.28 5.23 1.31
N HIS A 201 -19.35 5.23 0.37
CA HIS A 201 -18.24 6.18 0.29
C HIS A 201 -18.04 6.72 -1.13
N THR A 202 -19.15 7.04 -1.81
CA THR A 202 -19.18 7.33 -3.26
C THR A 202 -18.19 8.41 -3.69
N THR A 203 -18.02 9.46 -2.87
CA THR A 203 -17.12 10.59 -3.15
C THR A 203 -15.89 10.65 -2.25
N GLY A 204 -15.57 9.55 -1.56
CA GLY A 204 -14.49 9.47 -0.57
C GLY A 204 -14.98 9.00 0.79
N LEU A 205 -14.03 8.82 1.71
CA LEU A 205 -14.31 8.37 3.07
C LEU A 205 -15.27 9.32 3.80
N VAL A 206 -16.36 8.76 4.32
CA VAL A 206 -17.41 9.51 5.03
C VAL A 206 -17.13 9.50 6.53
N TRP A 207 -17.07 10.69 7.12
CA TRP A 207 -16.84 10.90 8.54
C TRP A 207 -18.12 11.32 9.24
N ASN A 208 -18.25 11.00 10.53
CA ASN A 208 -19.37 11.44 11.34
C ASN A 208 -19.23 12.91 11.74
N ALA A 209 -19.95 13.79 11.05
CA ALA A 209 -19.94 15.23 11.29
C ALA A 209 -20.31 15.65 12.73
N ARG A 210 -20.99 14.79 13.50
CA ARG A 210 -21.39 15.06 14.90
C ARG A 210 -20.39 14.53 15.93
N GLY A 211 -19.36 13.80 15.51
CA GLY A 211 -18.34 13.23 16.38
C GLY A 211 -17.30 14.26 16.85
N LYS A 212 -16.45 13.84 17.78
CA LYS A 212 -15.20 14.57 18.09
C LYS A 212 -14.16 14.31 17.00
N PRO A 213 -13.19 15.22 16.77
CA PRO A 213 -12.12 14.95 15.81
C PRO A 213 -11.41 13.62 16.10
N ALA A 214 -11.20 12.83 15.05
CA ALA A 214 -10.40 11.63 15.14
C ALA A 214 -8.94 11.98 15.46
N THR A 215 -8.24 11.06 16.12
CA THR A 215 -6.81 11.19 16.46
C THR A 215 -6.17 9.82 16.29
N ALA A 216 -4.96 9.76 15.74
CA ALA A 216 -4.26 8.49 15.50
C ALA A 216 -4.00 7.68 16.79
N SER A 217 -3.96 8.34 17.95
CA SER A 217 -3.86 7.69 19.26
C SER A 217 -4.99 6.70 19.56
N LYS A 218 -6.16 6.82 18.89
CA LYS A 218 -7.28 5.89 19.06
C LYS A 218 -7.07 4.54 18.37
N LEU A 219 -6.29 4.50 17.29
CA LEU A 219 -5.96 3.26 16.56
C LEU A 219 -4.78 2.50 17.20
N SER A 220 -3.98 3.17 18.02
CA SER A 220 -2.83 2.55 18.69
C SER A 220 -3.18 1.81 20.00
N LYS A 221 -4.46 1.80 20.40
CA LYS A 221 -4.94 1.15 21.63
C LYS A 221 -5.41 -0.30 21.43
N SER A 222 -5.50 -0.81 20.21
CA SER A 222 -5.87 -2.20 19.90
C SER A 222 -4.64 -3.11 19.74
N SER A 223 -3.72 -3.07 20.71
CA SER A 223 -2.74 -4.15 20.87
C SER A 223 -3.31 -5.18 21.85
N PRO A 224 -3.41 -6.49 21.52
CA PRO A 224 -3.86 -7.49 22.48
C PRO A 224 -2.72 -7.76 23.44
N THR A 225 -2.64 -6.98 24.52
CA THR A 225 -1.88 -7.39 25.70
C THR A 225 -2.88 -8.03 26.65
N ARG A 226 -2.77 -9.36 26.74
CA ARG A 226 -3.52 -10.26 27.60
C ARG A 226 -3.54 -9.73 29.05
N GLU A 227 -4.76 -9.47 29.53
CA GLU A 227 -5.29 -9.65 30.89
C GLU A 227 -4.36 -9.44 32.10
N VAL A 228 -4.75 -8.52 33.00
CA VAL A 228 -5.17 -8.92 34.36
C VAL A 228 -6.40 -8.11 34.77
N ASN A 229 -7.45 -8.86 35.06
CA ASN A 229 -8.68 -8.47 35.72
C ASN A 229 -8.43 -8.12 37.21
N SER A 230 -8.91 -6.98 37.71
CA SER A 230 -9.34 -6.85 39.11
C SER A 230 -10.17 -5.58 39.34
N ASN A 231 -11.40 -5.81 39.78
CA ASN A 231 -12.31 -4.82 40.34
C ASN A 231 -11.90 -4.44 41.77
N CYS A 232 -12.31 -3.23 42.18
CA CYS A 232 -12.53 -2.72 43.54
C CYS A 232 -11.34 -2.24 44.41
N SER A 233 -11.46 -0.95 44.77
CA SER A 233 -11.23 -0.34 46.10
C SER A 233 -9.81 -0.32 46.71
N VAL A 234 -9.31 0.89 47.01
CA VAL A 234 -8.95 1.38 48.36
C VAL A 234 -8.06 2.63 48.21
N ALA A 235 -8.33 3.63 49.05
CA ALA A 235 -7.65 4.92 49.13
C ALA A 235 -6.13 4.78 49.33
N LEU A 236 -5.36 5.64 48.64
CA LEU A 236 -3.92 5.79 48.84
C LEU A 236 -3.64 6.51 50.18
N PRO A 237 -2.69 6.03 51.01
CA PRO A 237 -2.23 6.76 52.19
C PRO A 237 -1.29 7.91 51.79
N PRO A 238 -1.19 8.97 52.60
CA PRO A 238 -0.36 10.14 52.29
C PRO A 238 1.14 9.81 52.36
N PRO A 239 1.98 10.46 51.56
CA PRO A 239 3.42 10.20 51.51
C PRO A 239 4.13 10.65 52.82
N PRO A 240 5.13 9.89 53.30
CA PRO A 240 5.91 10.26 54.49
C PRO A 240 6.81 11.48 54.21
N ALA A 241 6.92 12.37 55.20
CA ALA A 241 7.75 13.56 55.13
C ALA A 241 9.26 13.19 55.11
N LEU A 242 9.96 13.67 54.08
CA LEU A 242 11.41 13.48 53.91
C LEU A 242 12.18 14.41 54.86
N THR A 243 12.94 13.85 55.79
CA THR A 243 13.84 14.60 56.67
C THR A 243 15.16 14.97 55.97
N PRO A 244 15.85 16.06 56.38
CA PRO A 244 17.08 16.58 55.74
C PRO A 244 18.27 15.60 55.64
N ALA A 245 18.23 14.49 56.38
CA ALA A 245 19.27 13.45 56.35
C ALA A 245 19.30 12.62 55.05
N HIS A 246 18.25 12.63 54.22
CA HIS A 246 18.23 11.91 52.95
C HIS A 246 18.92 12.67 51.79
N LEU A 247 19.09 13.99 51.92
CA LEU A 247 19.77 14.82 50.91
C LEU A 247 21.30 14.72 50.98
N ALA A 248 21.86 14.29 52.12
CA ALA A 248 23.30 14.12 52.29
C ALA A 248 23.85 12.79 51.71
N ALA A 249 22.97 11.81 51.43
CA ALA A 249 23.37 10.50 50.88
C ALA A 249 23.48 10.47 49.34
N ILE A 250 23.07 11.52 48.64
CA ILE A 250 23.17 11.63 47.17
C ILE A 250 24.55 12.15 46.71
N SER A 251 25.41 12.61 47.63
CA SER A 251 26.67 13.25 47.25
C SER A 251 27.87 12.30 47.10
N LEU A 252 27.73 10.99 47.36
CA LEU A 252 28.87 10.06 47.31
C LEU A 252 28.49 8.69 46.73
N GLN A 253 28.18 8.65 45.43
CA GLN A 253 28.31 7.49 44.55
C GLN A 253 28.02 8.01 43.13
N GLY A 254 29.00 8.07 42.24
CA GLY A 254 29.48 6.89 41.54
C GLY A 254 29.42 7.22 40.05
N LYS A 255 30.61 7.45 39.50
CA LYS A 255 30.95 7.84 38.14
C LYS A 255 30.37 6.85 37.11
N ASN A 256 29.10 7.00 36.73
CA ASN A 256 28.49 6.27 35.62
C ASN A 256 28.04 7.27 34.56
N GLN A 257 28.93 7.55 33.61
CA GLN A 257 28.58 8.19 32.35
C GLN A 257 27.64 7.25 31.60
N SER A 258 26.34 7.57 31.58
CA SER A 258 25.41 6.88 30.70
C SER A 258 25.72 7.25 29.25
N PRO A 259 25.56 6.34 28.27
CA PRO A 259 25.77 6.63 26.85
C PRO A 259 24.87 7.80 26.36
N GLN A 260 23.76 8.06 27.06
CA GLN A 260 22.89 9.20 26.80
C GLN A 260 23.52 10.54 27.20
N SER A 261 24.23 10.62 28.34
CA SER A 261 24.94 11.86 28.74
C SER A 261 26.10 12.21 27.80
N ALA A 262 26.79 11.19 27.26
CA ALA A 262 27.82 11.38 26.25
C ALA A 262 27.21 11.94 24.95
N LEU A 263 26.06 11.40 24.52
CA LEU A 263 25.35 11.84 23.32
C LEU A 263 24.93 13.32 23.40
N PHE A 264 24.38 13.74 24.55
CA PHE A 264 23.99 15.15 24.74
C PHE A 264 25.20 16.08 24.86
N SER A 265 26.34 15.59 25.38
CA SER A 265 27.58 16.37 25.39
C SER A 265 28.19 16.54 23.99
N ASP A 266 28.05 15.55 23.10
CA ASP A 266 28.48 15.64 21.70
C ASP A 266 27.57 16.55 20.88
N ILE A 267 26.26 16.52 21.10
CA ILE A 267 25.30 17.42 20.45
C ILE A 267 25.57 18.89 20.84
N ASN A 268 25.97 19.14 22.09
CA ASN A 268 26.27 20.49 22.58
C ASN A 268 27.66 21.02 22.14
N ARG A 269 28.44 20.27 21.35
CA ARG A 269 29.74 20.74 20.82
C ARG A 269 29.64 21.77 19.68
N GLY A 270 28.46 21.99 19.09
CA GLY A 270 28.24 23.05 18.10
C GLY A 270 29.25 23.07 16.94
N GLU A 271 29.74 24.26 16.57
CA GLU A 271 30.71 24.47 15.46
C GLU A 271 32.04 23.71 15.62
N ALA A 272 32.40 23.29 16.85
CA ALA A 272 33.64 22.57 17.11
C ALA A 272 33.65 21.14 16.52
N VAL A 273 32.50 20.58 16.13
CA VAL A 273 32.41 19.27 15.43
C VAL A 273 33.18 19.28 14.10
N THR A 274 33.34 20.44 13.46
CA THR A 274 34.03 20.55 12.17
C THR A 274 35.56 20.60 12.28
N SER A 275 36.10 20.81 13.50
CA SER A 275 37.55 20.96 13.73
C SER A 275 38.34 19.65 13.63
N ASN A 276 37.67 18.50 13.79
CA ASN A 276 38.28 17.17 13.68
C ASN A 276 38.22 16.56 12.26
N LEU A 277 37.67 17.28 11.28
CA LEU A 277 37.65 16.84 9.89
C LEU A 277 38.93 17.27 9.19
N ARG A 278 39.60 16.32 8.52
CA ARG A 278 40.80 16.63 7.73
C ARG A 278 40.47 17.64 6.64
N LYS A 279 41.21 18.74 6.62
CA LYS A 279 41.04 19.82 5.65
C LYS A 279 41.45 19.31 4.27
N VAL A 280 40.51 19.30 3.32
CA VAL A 280 40.74 18.89 1.94
C VAL A 280 41.59 19.95 1.25
N THR A 281 42.86 19.63 0.97
CA THR A 281 43.77 20.50 0.23
C THR A 281 43.33 20.61 -1.24
N ASP A 282 43.73 21.68 -1.93
CA ASP A 282 43.27 21.95 -3.29
C ASP A 282 43.65 20.84 -4.29
N ASP A 283 44.73 20.09 -4.01
CA ASP A 283 45.14 18.92 -4.81
C ASP A 283 44.15 17.74 -4.76
N MET A 284 43.28 17.69 -3.75
CA MET A 284 42.24 16.66 -3.59
C MET A 284 40.90 17.08 -4.19
N LYS A 285 40.77 18.32 -4.65
CA LYS A 285 39.54 18.80 -5.29
C LYS A 285 39.60 18.51 -6.79
N THR A 286 38.71 17.65 -7.27
CA THR A 286 38.67 17.18 -8.67
C THR A 286 38.59 18.28 -9.73
N HIS A 287 38.08 19.46 -9.39
CA HIS A 287 38.04 20.63 -10.30
C HIS A 287 39.32 21.48 -10.33
N LYS A 288 40.29 21.25 -9.43
CA LYS A 288 41.56 22.01 -9.34
C LYS A 288 42.77 21.18 -9.74
N ASN A 289 42.65 19.84 -9.71
CA ASN A 289 43.71 18.92 -10.09
C ASN A 289 43.28 18.06 -11.30
N PRO A 290 43.71 18.43 -12.54
CA PRO A 290 43.30 17.75 -13.77
C PRO A 290 43.64 16.25 -13.80
N LYS A 291 44.69 15.83 -13.09
CA LYS A 291 45.16 14.44 -13.04
C LYS A 291 44.21 13.46 -12.35
N LEU A 292 43.28 13.95 -11.52
CA LEU A 292 42.26 13.11 -10.86
C LEU A 292 41.01 12.88 -11.73
N ARG A 293 40.94 13.50 -12.92
CA ARG A 293 39.85 13.32 -13.88
C ARG A 293 40.12 12.19 -14.88
N GLU A 294 41.36 11.71 -14.96
CA GLU A 294 41.75 10.59 -15.80
C GLU A 294 41.45 9.27 -15.06
N GLY A 295 40.28 8.69 -15.35
CA GLY A 295 39.98 7.31 -14.97
C GLY A 295 40.93 6.31 -15.67
N PRO A 296 41.03 5.07 -15.18
CA PRO A 296 42.05 4.12 -15.63
C PRO A 296 41.87 3.73 -17.10
N ILE A 297 42.98 3.80 -17.85
CA ILE A 297 43.10 3.32 -19.23
C ILE A 297 43.03 1.78 -19.21
N MET A 298 41.97 1.21 -19.79
CA MET A 298 41.91 -0.24 -20.03
C MET A 298 42.91 -0.61 -21.14
N HIS A 299 44.03 -1.22 -20.76
CA HIS A 299 44.91 -1.90 -21.70
C HIS A 299 44.22 -3.17 -22.20
N THR A 300 43.69 -3.13 -23.42
CA THR A 300 43.28 -4.34 -24.14
C THR A 300 44.45 -4.79 -25.01
N SER A 301 45.23 -5.75 -24.51
CA SER A 301 46.11 -6.54 -25.38
C SER A 301 45.43 -7.89 -25.59
N ARG A 302 44.87 -8.12 -26.78
CA ARG A 302 44.36 -9.42 -27.19
C ARG A 302 44.95 -9.77 -28.56
N HIS A 303 45.76 -10.81 -28.56
CA HIS A 303 46.37 -11.41 -29.73
C HIS A 303 45.32 -11.75 -30.81
N GLN A 304 45.56 -11.30 -32.04
CA GLN A 304 44.85 -11.75 -33.23
C GLN A 304 45.46 -13.06 -33.73
N VAL A 305 44.63 -14.10 -33.84
CA VAL A 305 44.86 -15.21 -34.79
C VAL A 305 43.70 -15.16 -35.78
N ASN A 306 44.08 -15.17 -37.06
CA ASN A 306 43.23 -15.11 -38.24
C ASN A 306 42.26 -16.30 -38.35
N SER A 307 41.01 -16.04 -38.69
CA SER A 307 40.33 -16.81 -39.76
C SER A 307 39.04 -16.12 -40.20
N SER A 308 38.96 -15.89 -41.51
CA SER A 308 37.87 -15.31 -42.28
C SER A 308 36.58 -16.15 -42.25
N LEU A 309 35.42 -15.48 -42.24
CA LEU A 309 34.38 -15.55 -43.29
C LEU A 309 32.97 -15.18 -42.76
N ASN A 310 32.29 -14.39 -43.60
CA ASN A 310 30.85 -14.22 -43.79
C ASN A 310 30.10 -13.10 -43.04
N ASN A 311 29.83 -12.07 -43.85
CA ASN A 311 28.91 -10.95 -43.66
C ASN A 311 27.51 -11.36 -43.19
N THR A 312 27.00 -10.69 -42.16
CA THR A 312 25.59 -10.26 -42.11
C THR A 312 25.55 -8.89 -41.42
N ILE A 313 25.10 -7.88 -42.17
CA ILE A 313 25.05 -6.47 -41.75
C ILE A 313 23.91 -6.32 -40.73
N ILE A 314 24.24 -6.17 -39.44
CA ILE A 314 23.32 -5.65 -38.42
C ILE A 314 23.66 -4.17 -38.20
N ARG A 315 22.71 -3.31 -38.58
CA ARG A 315 22.77 -1.86 -38.40
C ARG A 315 22.57 -1.54 -36.91
N SER A 316 23.48 -0.75 -36.32
CA SER A 316 23.37 -0.22 -34.96
C SER A 316 22.18 0.76 -34.84
N PRO A 317 21.44 0.80 -33.71
CA PRO A 317 20.40 1.81 -33.49
C PRO A 317 21.04 3.19 -33.31
N ALA A 318 20.59 4.17 -34.11
CA ALA A 318 20.98 5.56 -33.98
C ALA A 318 20.38 6.19 -32.71
N GLU A 319 21.22 6.80 -31.87
CA GLU A 319 20.80 7.67 -30.76
C GLU A 319 20.03 8.88 -31.32
N LYS A 320 18.72 8.95 -31.03
CA LYS A 320 17.92 10.15 -31.29
C LYS A 320 18.07 11.10 -30.10
N LYS A 321 18.64 12.29 -30.34
CA LYS A 321 18.72 13.38 -29.38
C LYS A 321 17.30 13.89 -29.04
N GLY A 322 17.02 14.11 -27.76
CA GLY A 322 15.74 14.67 -27.30
C GLY A 322 15.47 16.06 -27.90
N CYS A 323 14.22 16.33 -28.25
CA CYS A 323 13.79 17.57 -28.90
C CYS A 323 12.72 18.28 -28.07
N LEU A 324 12.86 19.59 -27.95
CA LEU A 324 11.91 20.53 -27.36
C LEU A 324 11.46 21.47 -28.48
N GLU A 325 10.32 21.20 -29.11
CA GLU A 325 9.83 21.99 -30.23
C GLU A 325 8.41 22.49 -29.96
N LEU A 326 8.16 23.76 -30.27
CA LEU A 326 6.84 24.37 -30.23
C LEU A 326 6.15 24.15 -31.58
N LYS A 327 5.12 23.30 -31.62
CA LYS A 327 4.27 23.13 -32.81
C LYS A 327 2.91 23.79 -32.58
N GLY A 328 2.72 24.95 -33.20
CA GLY A 328 1.52 25.77 -33.01
C GLY A 328 1.44 26.32 -31.58
N ASN A 329 0.30 26.14 -30.91
CA ASN A 329 0.06 26.64 -29.54
C ASN A 329 0.30 25.60 -28.43
N LYS A 330 0.98 24.48 -28.72
CA LYS A 330 1.32 23.46 -27.70
C LYS A 330 2.78 23.04 -27.79
N TRP A 331 3.42 22.92 -26.62
CA TRP A 331 4.78 22.41 -26.47
C TRP A 331 4.79 20.89 -26.58
N VAL A 332 5.69 20.33 -27.39
CA VAL A 332 5.95 18.89 -27.45
C VAL A 332 7.32 18.63 -26.83
N VAL A 333 7.33 17.94 -25.69
CA VAL A 333 8.54 17.54 -24.97
C VAL A 333 8.62 16.02 -25.00
N VAL A 334 9.67 15.47 -25.63
CA VAL A 334 9.97 14.04 -25.56
C VAL A 334 11.26 13.86 -24.78
N SER A 335 11.14 13.44 -23.52
CA SER A 335 12.24 13.09 -22.63
C SER A 335 12.23 11.60 -22.35
N TYR A 336 13.39 10.95 -22.46
CA TYR A 336 13.58 9.58 -21.99
C TYR A 336 14.42 9.63 -20.72
N PHE A 337 13.77 9.43 -19.58
CA PHE A 337 14.46 9.05 -18.35
C PHE A 337 13.79 7.81 -17.77
N LEU A 338 14.61 6.81 -17.47
CA LEU A 338 14.23 5.61 -16.74
C LEU A 338 13.61 5.99 -15.39
N ASN A 339 12.53 5.27 -15.05
CA ASN A 339 11.81 5.22 -13.78
C ASN A 339 10.86 6.40 -13.45
N PHE A 340 9.60 5.99 -13.21
CA PHE A 340 8.43 6.73 -12.72
C PHE A 340 7.77 7.76 -13.65
N CYS A 341 6.59 7.39 -14.16
CA CYS A 341 5.64 8.31 -14.78
C CYS A 341 4.62 8.75 -13.71
N VAL A 342 4.69 10.02 -13.33
CA VAL A 342 3.63 10.75 -12.63
C VAL A 342 2.92 11.60 -13.69
N ILE A 343 1.61 11.46 -13.82
CA ILE A 343 0.78 12.30 -14.70
C ILE A 343 0.20 13.44 -13.86
N LEU A 344 0.43 14.67 -14.31
CA LEU A 344 -0.26 15.90 -13.88
C LEU A 344 -1.49 16.13 -14.76
#